data_AF-J9CMK3-F1
#
_entry.id   AF-J9CMK3-F1
#
_cell.length_a   1.000
_cell.length_b   1.000
_cell.length_c   1.000
_cell.angle_alpha   90.00
_cell.angle_beta   90.00
_cell.angle_gamma   90.00
#
_symmetry.space_group_name_H-M   'P 1'
#
loop_
_entity.id
_entity.type
_entity.pdbx_description
1 polymer ?
#
loop_
_entity_poly.entity_id
_entity_poly.type
_entity_poly.pdbx_seq_one_letter_code
_entity_poly.pdbx_strand_id
1 'polypeptide(L)'
;MLLKTIFCKVEEEKRELFSDAQEKWRDLQYLDGFYGQFGGWNEAEACVYTLWKDRNAYQSFMNDAHDTIFLNSNQEGTYTSCNIEMFQTLYDIIETPLKDVTAQGSFVRVAICDVKEGKEKDFLHTQETIWNKGMENAKGMLGGVVGKSLKTENRYIVLTYWQDEIAHELYMKEIFPELYQLANVNEYVENINGKRVIRKEEWSVAASK
;
A
#
# COMPACT_ATOMS: atom_id res chain seq x y z
N MET A 1 13.05 2.15 2.49
CA MET A 1 12.13 1.18 3.11
C MET A 1 11.60 0.26 2.02
N LEU A 2 11.14 -0.93 2.38
CA LEU A 2 10.37 -1.78 1.48
C LEU A 2 8.89 -1.72 1.84
N LEU A 3 8.04 -1.69 0.82
CA LEU A 3 6.61 -1.83 0.90
C LEU A 3 6.22 -3.17 0.25
N LYS A 4 5.61 -4.07 1.01
CA LYS A 4 4.97 -5.27 0.48
C LYS A 4 3.49 -5.01 0.30
N THR A 5 2.94 -5.38 -0.84
CA THR A 5 1.49 -5.44 -1.07
C THR A 5 1.06 -6.90 -1.18
N ILE A 6 -0.08 -7.22 -0.59
CA ILE A 6 -0.72 -8.54 -0.65
C ILE A 6 -2.19 -8.30 -1.02
N PHE A 7 -2.58 -8.71 -2.21
CA PHE A 7 -3.96 -8.58 -2.71
C PHE A 7 -4.56 -9.96 -2.90
N CYS A 8 -5.49 -10.35 -2.03
CA CYS A 8 -6.10 -11.66 -2.08
C CYS A 8 -7.58 -11.59 -2.46
N LYS A 9 -8.02 -12.48 -3.35
CA LYS A 9 -9.45 -12.68 -3.64
C LYS A 9 -10.04 -13.61 -2.59
N VAL A 10 -11.09 -13.15 -1.91
CA VAL A 10 -11.73 -13.88 -0.83
C VAL A 10 -13.20 -14.07 -1.17
N GLU A 11 -13.69 -15.30 -1.05
CA GLU A 11 -15.11 -15.61 -1.20
C GLU A 11 -15.89 -14.99 -0.04
N GLU A 12 -17.14 -14.56 -0.30
CA GLU A 12 -17.95 -13.84 0.69
C GLU A 12 -18.09 -14.62 2.00
N GLU A 13 -18.30 -15.95 1.91
CA GLU A 13 -18.48 -16.82 3.07
C GLU A 13 -17.20 -17.00 3.90
N LYS A 14 -16.03 -16.61 3.37
CA LYS A 14 -14.72 -16.76 4.02
C LYS A 14 -14.14 -15.44 4.53
N ARG A 15 -14.83 -14.30 4.35
CA ARG A 15 -14.29 -12.98 4.75
C ARG A 15 -13.99 -12.86 6.23
N GLU A 16 -14.84 -13.43 7.09
CA GLU A 16 -14.60 -13.47 8.53
C GLU A 16 -13.41 -14.36 8.87
N LEU A 17 -13.34 -15.57 8.31
CA LEU A 17 -12.20 -16.47 8.51
C LEU A 17 -10.87 -15.86 8.04
N PHE A 18 -10.89 -15.13 6.91
CA PHE A 18 -9.72 -14.39 6.43
C PHE A 18 -9.32 -13.29 7.42
N SER A 19 -10.30 -12.55 7.94
CA SER A 19 -10.07 -11.46 8.89
C SER A 19 -9.48 -11.98 10.20
N ASP A 20 -10.06 -13.03 10.78
CA ASP A 20 -9.57 -13.70 12.00
C ASP A 20 -8.15 -14.24 11.82
N ALA A 21 -7.82 -14.77 10.64
CA ALA A 21 -6.47 -15.21 10.32
C ALA A 21 -5.50 -14.02 10.21
N GLN A 22 -5.95 -12.91 9.63
CA GLN A 22 -5.13 -11.71 9.45
C GLN A 22 -4.72 -11.07 10.79
N GLU A 23 -5.60 -11.12 11.80
CA GLU A 23 -5.30 -10.62 13.16
C GLU A 23 -4.16 -11.38 13.85
N LYS A 24 -3.96 -12.66 13.51
CA LYS A 24 -2.90 -13.50 14.09
C LYS A 24 -1.50 -13.14 13.59
N TRP A 25 -1.39 -12.29 12.56
CA TRP A 25 -0.13 -11.70 12.13
C TRP A 25 0.42 -10.65 13.09
N ARG A 26 -0.25 -10.38 14.22
CA ARG A 26 0.25 -9.48 15.28
C ARG A 26 1.66 -9.81 15.79
N ASP A 27 2.12 -11.05 15.64
CA ASP A 27 3.48 -11.45 16.06
C ASP A 27 4.58 -10.78 15.23
N LEU A 28 4.24 -10.22 14.05
CA LEU A 28 5.15 -9.36 13.28
C LEU A 28 5.68 -8.18 14.11
N GLN A 29 4.95 -7.71 15.12
CA GLN A 29 5.36 -6.58 15.96
C GLN A 29 6.71 -6.77 16.65
N TYR A 30 7.15 -8.01 16.84
CA TYR A 30 8.39 -8.35 17.55
C TYR A 30 9.60 -8.52 16.61
N LEU A 31 9.40 -8.37 15.30
CA LEU A 31 10.45 -8.63 14.32
C LEU A 31 11.32 -7.40 14.06
N ASP A 32 12.63 -7.59 14.14
CA ASP A 32 13.59 -6.53 13.87
C ASP A 32 13.45 -5.99 12.44
N GLY A 33 13.31 -4.67 12.34
CA GLY A 33 13.17 -3.98 11.06
C GLY A 33 11.77 -4.07 10.44
N PHE A 34 10.78 -4.63 11.13
CA PHE A 34 9.37 -4.41 10.79
C PHE A 34 8.95 -3.00 11.22
N TYR A 35 8.30 -2.25 10.35
CA TYR A 35 7.80 -0.90 10.65
C TYR A 35 6.29 -0.84 10.85
N GLY A 36 5.55 -1.82 10.32
CA GLY A 36 4.12 -1.92 10.57
C GLY A 36 3.37 -2.65 9.47
N GLN A 37 2.14 -3.03 9.80
CA GLN A 37 1.15 -3.58 8.91
C GLN A 37 -0.13 -2.76 8.99
N PHE A 38 -0.78 -2.58 7.85
CA PHE A 38 -2.13 -2.03 7.75
C PHE A 38 -2.82 -2.63 6.52
N GLY A 39 -4.14 -2.59 6.48
CA GLY A 39 -4.89 -3.17 5.38
C GLY A 39 -6.38 -3.15 5.61
N GLY A 40 -7.12 -3.71 4.67
CA GLY A 40 -8.57 -3.82 4.73
C GLY A 40 -9.15 -4.28 3.42
N TRP A 41 -10.37 -3.86 3.13
CA TRP A 41 -11.12 -4.34 1.97
C TRP A 41 -11.19 -3.32 0.85
N ASN A 42 -10.91 -3.77 -0.38
CA ASN A 42 -11.31 -3.11 -1.62
C ASN A 42 -12.38 -4.00 -2.27
N GLU A 43 -13.65 -3.67 -2.05
CA GLU A 43 -14.78 -4.53 -2.40
C GLU A 43 -14.63 -5.95 -1.78
N ALA A 44 -14.48 -6.98 -2.61
CA ALA A 44 -14.27 -8.38 -2.20
C ALA A 44 -12.79 -8.80 -2.11
N GLU A 45 -11.85 -7.88 -2.38
CA GLU A 45 -10.42 -8.16 -2.36
C GLU A 45 -9.80 -7.66 -1.05
N ALA A 46 -9.14 -8.57 -0.33
CA ALA A 46 -8.36 -8.23 0.85
C ALA A 46 -7.04 -7.59 0.42
N CYS A 47 -6.76 -6.40 0.95
CA CYS A 47 -5.55 -5.64 0.66
C CYS A 47 -4.74 -5.44 1.93
N VAL A 48 -3.54 -6.03 2.00
CA VAL A 48 -2.63 -5.92 3.14
C VAL A 48 -1.31 -5.30 2.70
N TYR A 49 -0.79 -4.40 3.53
CA TYR A 49 0.45 -3.67 3.32
C TYR A 49 1.36 -3.91 4.51
N THR A 50 2.62 -4.27 4.25
CA THR A 50 3.65 -4.33 5.32
C THR A 50 4.86 -3.49 4.94
N LEU A 51 5.40 -2.81 5.94
CA LEU A 51 6.54 -1.92 5.81
C LEU A 51 7.77 -2.52 6.50
N TRP A 52 8.88 -2.54 5.80
CA TRP A 52 10.13 -3.13 6.28
C TRP A 52 11.30 -2.18 6.10
N LYS A 53 12.23 -2.17 7.04
CA LYS A 53 13.44 -1.34 7.02
C LYS A 53 14.20 -1.48 5.71
N ASP A 54 14.52 -2.71 5.35
CA ASP A 54 15.30 -3.08 4.17
C ASP A 54 15.07 -4.55 3.78
N ARG A 55 15.76 -5.00 2.74
CA ARG A 55 15.69 -6.37 2.22
C ARG A 55 16.24 -7.41 3.20
N ASN A 56 17.22 -7.06 4.03
CA ASN A 56 17.81 -8.00 4.98
C ASN A 56 16.85 -8.31 6.13
N ALA A 57 16.19 -7.27 6.67
CA ALA A 57 15.13 -7.44 7.66
C ALA A 57 13.99 -8.32 7.12
N TYR A 58 13.52 -8.04 5.90
CA TYR A 58 12.49 -8.84 5.25
C TYR A 58 12.93 -10.30 5.02
N GLN A 59 14.17 -10.52 4.56
CA GLN A 59 14.67 -11.87 4.31
C GLN A 59 14.82 -12.68 5.62
N SER A 60 15.23 -12.03 6.71
CA SER A 60 15.32 -12.67 8.03
C SER A 60 13.93 -13.13 8.48
N PHE A 61 12.91 -12.27 8.35
CA PHE A 61 11.51 -12.67 8.57
C PHE A 61 11.10 -13.89 7.73
N MET A 62 11.41 -13.89 6.44
CA MET A 62 11.06 -14.99 5.53
C MET A 62 11.72 -16.32 5.95
N ASN A 63 12.94 -16.27 6.47
CA ASN A 63 13.69 -17.47 6.86
C ASN A 63 13.26 -18.02 8.23
N ASP A 64 12.98 -17.12 9.18
CA ASP A 64 12.95 -17.49 10.59
C ASP A 64 11.53 -17.56 11.18
N ALA A 65 10.60 -16.72 10.68
CA ALA A 65 9.30 -16.52 11.32
C ALA A 65 8.10 -16.72 10.39
N HIS A 66 8.26 -16.47 9.09
CA HIS A 66 7.14 -16.46 8.13
C HIS A 66 6.28 -17.73 8.19
N ASP A 67 6.89 -18.91 8.02
CA ASP A 67 6.13 -20.15 7.92
C ASP A 67 5.42 -20.49 9.24
N THR A 68 6.06 -20.19 10.37
CA THR A 68 5.43 -20.39 11.68
C THR A 68 4.21 -19.48 11.87
N ILE A 69 4.32 -18.19 11.56
CA ILE A 69 3.18 -17.26 11.64
C ILE A 69 2.09 -17.65 10.65
N PHE A 70 2.46 -17.97 9.41
CA PHE A 70 1.52 -18.35 8.36
C PHE A 70 0.73 -19.61 8.75
N LEU A 71 1.39 -20.66 9.22
CA LEU A 71 0.73 -21.89 9.66
C LEU A 71 -0.17 -21.65 10.88
N ASN A 72 0.30 -20.90 11.88
CA ASN A 72 -0.48 -20.60 13.09
C ASN A 72 -1.69 -19.70 12.80
N SER A 73 -1.61 -18.87 11.75
CA SER A 73 -2.71 -17.97 11.38
C SER A 73 -3.92 -18.73 10.81
N ASN A 74 -3.69 -19.90 10.18
CA ASN A 74 -4.65 -20.57 9.29
C ASN A 74 -5.11 -19.67 8.13
N GLN A 75 -4.23 -18.78 7.64
CA GLN A 75 -4.56 -17.93 6.48
C GLN A 75 -4.72 -18.77 5.21
N GLU A 76 -4.00 -19.89 5.11
CA GLU A 76 -4.14 -20.82 4.00
C GLU A 76 -5.58 -21.35 3.91
N GLY A 77 -6.16 -21.34 2.71
CA GLY A 77 -7.54 -21.79 2.46
C GLY A 77 -8.62 -20.72 2.71
N THR A 78 -8.27 -19.54 3.24
CA THR A 78 -9.21 -18.41 3.42
C THR A 78 -9.38 -17.56 2.15
N TYR A 79 -8.53 -17.74 1.15
CA TYR A 79 -8.57 -17.01 -0.12
C TYR A 79 -8.42 -17.96 -1.32
N THR A 80 -8.87 -17.54 -2.50
CA THR A 80 -8.81 -18.33 -3.74
C THR A 80 -7.55 -18.03 -4.57
N SER A 81 -7.05 -16.81 -4.46
CA SER A 81 -5.79 -16.38 -5.08
C SER A 81 -5.22 -15.22 -4.29
N CYS A 82 -3.90 -15.09 -4.32
CA CYS A 82 -3.25 -13.92 -3.75
C CYS A 82 -2.06 -13.47 -4.60
N ASN A 83 -1.98 -12.16 -4.83
CA ASN A 83 -0.89 -11.51 -5.53
C ASN A 83 -0.03 -10.74 -4.51
N ILE A 84 1.24 -11.11 -4.45
CA ILE A 84 2.21 -10.50 -3.55
C ILE A 84 3.26 -9.79 -4.40
N GLU A 85 3.51 -8.53 -4.10
CA GLU A 85 4.53 -7.74 -4.78
C GLU A 85 5.30 -6.87 -3.79
N MET A 86 6.61 -6.76 -4.02
CA MET A 86 7.53 -5.97 -3.20
C MET A 86 7.97 -4.74 -3.96
N PHE A 87 7.93 -3.59 -3.30
CA PHE A 87 8.34 -2.31 -3.84
C PHE A 87 9.45 -1.71 -2.99
N GLN A 88 10.48 -1.21 -3.65
CA GLN A 88 11.45 -0.31 -3.05
C GLN A 88 10.83 1.08 -2.99
N THR A 89 10.65 1.64 -1.78
CA THR A 89 10.20 3.04 -1.65
C THR A 89 11.29 3.97 -2.18
N LEU A 90 10.91 4.92 -3.01
CA LEU A 90 11.80 5.93 -3.57
C LEU A 90 11.80 7.18 -2.70
N TYR A 91 10.61 7.69 -2.37
CA TYR A 91 10.39 8.85 -1.53
C TYR A 91 8.97 8.88 -0.97
N ASP A 92 8.78 9.60 0.14
CA ASP A 92 7.47 9.93 0.69
C ASP A 92 6.82 11.07 -0.11
N ILE A 93 5.49 11.07 -0.20
CA ILE A 93 4.70 12.03 -0.98
C ILE A 93 4.60 13.39 -0.28
N ILE A 94 4.60 13.38 1.06
CA ILE A 94 4.62 14.55 1.93
C ILE A 94 5.75 14.40 2.96
N GLU A 95 6.02 15.43 3.75
CA GLU A 95 7.09 15.42 4.75
C GLU A 95 6.95 14.29 5.79
N THR A 96 5.72 14.00 6.23
CA THR A 96 5.46 12.92 7.19
C THR A 96 5.68 11.55 6.56
N PRO A 97 6.62 10.73 7.07
CA PRO A 97 6.90 9.41 6.52
C PRO A 97 5.70 8.46 6.68
N LEU A 98 5.41 7.64 5.66
CA LEU A 98 4.28 6.71 5.70
C LEU A 98 4.31 5.77 6.91
N LYS A 99 5.50 5.30 7.30
CA LYS A 99 5.69 4.40 8.44
C LYS A 99 5.19 4.99 9.77
N ASP A 100 5.13 6.31 9.89
CA ASP A 100 4.76 7.00 11.13
C ASP A 100 3.24 7.24 11.23
N VAL A 101 2.48 7.00 10.15
CA VAL A 101 1.04 7.28 10.07
C VAL A 101 0.15 6.06 9.88
N THR A 102 0.72 4.85 9.83
CA THR A 102 0.01 3.58 9.55
C THR A 102 -1.15 3.26 10.50
N ALA A 103 -1.24 3.94 11.65
CA ALA A 103 -2.33 3.79 12.62
C ALA A 103 -3.32 4.97 12.66
N GLN A 104 -3.07 6.06 11.93
CA GLN A 104 -3.74 7.36 12.14
C GLN A 104 -4.95 7.63 11.23
N GLY A 105 -5.18 6.76 10.24
CA GLY A 105 -6.18 6.94 9.19
C GLY A 105 -7.00 5.68 8.96
N SER A 106 -8.09 5.82 8.22
CA SER A 106 -9.04 4.74 7.94
C SER A 106 -9.17 4.42 6.45
N PHE A 107 -8.48 5.15 5.57
CA PHE A 107 -8.59 4.94 4.13
C PHE A 107 -7.24 4.96 3.41
N VAL A 108 -7.03 4.00 2.51
CA VAL A 108 -5.83 3.90 1.68
C VAL A 108 -6.22 3.88 0.21
N ARG A 109 -5.53 4.67 -0.60
CA ARG A 109 -5.64 4.63 -2.06
C ARG A 109 -4.33 4.14 -2.64
N VAL A 110 -4.40 3.14 -3.53
CA VAL A 110 -3.24 2.60 -4.24
C VAL A 110 -3.43 2.70 -5.74
N ALA A 111 -2.47 3.29 -6.45
CA ALA A 111 -2.34 3.18 -7.90
C ALA A 111 -1.10 2.34 -8.22
N ILE A 112 -1.30 1.18 -8.85
CA ILE A 112 -0.24 0.40 -9.48
C ILE A 112 -0.16 0.85 -10.94
N CYS A 113 0.97 1.43 -11.33
CA CYS A 113 1.18 2.04 -12.63
C CYS A 113 2.23 1.25 -13.40
N ASP A 114 1.85 0.69 -14.54
CA ASP A 114 2.80 0.16 -15.53
C ASP A 114 3.16 1.33 -16.46
N VAL A 115 4.40 1.81 -16.33
CA VAL A 115 4.92 2.97 -17.06
C VAL A 115 5.43 2.52 -18.42
N LYS A 116 5.22 3.32 -19.46
CA LYS A 116 5.75 3.03 -20.79
C LYS A 116 7.27 3.03 -20.77
N GLU A 117 7.88 2.16 -21.57
CA GLU A 117 9.33 2.06 -21.67
C GLU A 117 9.96 3.43 -22.02
N GLY A 118 10.97 3.83 -21.24
CA GLY A 118 11.67 5.11 -21.42
C GLY A 118 10.94 6.33 -20.88
N LYS A 119 9.75 6.16 -20.28
CA LYS A 119 8.92 7.23 -19.70
C LYS A 119 8.98 7.30 -18.17
N GLU A 120 9.89 6.57 -17.54
CA GLU A 120 10.05 6.53 -16.08
C GLU A 120 10.42 7.89 -15.50
N LYS A 121 11.27 8.65 -16.20
CA LYS A 121 11.62 10.02 -15.81
C LYS A 121 10.43 10.97 -15.89
N ASP A 122 9.64 10.86 -16.96
CA ASP A 122 8.44 11.67 -17.15
C ASP A 122 7.39 11.34 -16.07
N PHE A 123 7.21 10.05 -15.76
CA PHE A 123 6.34 9.57 -14.68
C PHE A 123 6.76 10.14 -13.32
N LEU A 124 8.02 9.96 -12.91
CA LEU A 124 8.51 10.42 -11.61
C LEU A 124 8.49 11.95 -11.51
N HIS A 125 8.88 12.65 -12.57
CA HIS A 125 8.83 14.10 -12.63
C HIS A 125 7.40 14.62 -12.48
N THR A 126 6.44 14.04 -13.20
CA THR A 126 5.02 14.40 -13.08
C THR A 126 4.45 14.06 -11.71
N GLN A 127 4.88 12.92 -11.13
CA GLN A 127 4.52 12.53 -9.77
C GLN A 127 4.97 13.56 -8.74
N GLU A 128 6.23 14.01 -8.80
CA GLU A 128 6.76 14.99 -7.85
C GLU A 128 6.18 16.40 -8.07
N THR A 129 6.04 16.83 -9.32
CA THR A 129 5.76 18.25 -9.62
C THR A 129 4.28 18.59 -9.74
N ILE A 130 3.44 17.61 -10.07
CA ILE A 130 1.99 17.81 -10.24
C ILE A 130 1.25 17.06 -9.15
N TRP A 131 1.39 15.73 -9.11
CA TRP A 131 0.58 14.90 -8.21
C TRP A 131 0.87 15.15 -6.74
N ASN A 132 2.14 15.07 -6.32
CA ASN A 132 2.53 15.22 -4.92
C ASN A 132 2.21 16.62 -4.41
N LYS A 133 2.51 17.67 -5.18
CA LYS A 133 2.15 19.05 -4.80
C LYS A 133 0.65 19.26 -4.63
N GLY A 134 -0.16 18.62 -5.47
CA GLY A 134 -1.61 18.69 -5.35
C GLY A 134 -2.12 17.92 -4.12
N MET A 135 -1.55 16.74 -3.84
CA MET A 135 -1.94 15.92 -2.68
C MET A 135 -1.44 16.47 -1.34
N GLU A 136 -0.27 17.11 -1.30
CA GLU A 136 0.30 17.72 -0.09
C GLU A 136 -0.63 18.80 0.50
N ASN A 137 -1.36 19.51 -0.35
CA ASN A 137 -2.31 20.54 0.06
C ASN A 137 -3.73 19.99 0.33
N ALA A 138 -3.96 18.69 0.09
CA ALA A 138 -5.27 18.09 0.27
C ALA A 138 -5.57 17.84 1.75
N LYS A 139 -6.69 18.40 2.22
CA LYS A 139 -7.13 18.21 3.60
C LYS A 139 -7.38 16.72 3.89
N GLY A 140 -6.77 16.20 4.96
CA GLY A 140 -6.92 14.82 5.41
C GLY A 140 -5.95 13.83 4.76
N MET A 141 -5.03 14.27 3.91
CA MET A 141 -3.86 13.49 3.50
C MET A 141 -2.91 13.34 4.70
N LEU A 142 -2.61 12.10 5.09
CA LEU A 142 -1.78 11.80 6.27
C LEU A 142 -0.35 11.40 5.90
N GLY A 143 -0.17 10.80 4.73
CA GLY A 143 1.12 10.30 4.29
C GLY A 143 1.00 9.50 3.01
N GLY A 144 2.13 9.10 2.42
CA GLY A 144 2.13 8.27 1.24
C GLY A 144 3.52 8.07 0.68
N VAL A 145 3.66 7.11 -0.23
CA VAL A 145 4.95 6.79 -0.86
C VAL A 145 4.80 6.54 -2.34
N VAL A 146 5.87 6.85 -3.06
CA VAL A 146 6.12 6.34 -4.41
C VAL A 146 7.14 5.23 -4.30
N GLY A 147 6.85 4.08 -4.89
CA GLY A 147 7.75 2.92 -4.89
C GLY A 147 7.94 2.32 -6.27
N LYS A 148 9.10 1.71 -6.49
CA LYS A 148 9.41 0.94 -7.71
C LYS A 148 9.34 -0.55 -7.40
N SER A 149 8.69 -1.32 -8.27
CA SER A 149 8.61 -2.77 -8.11
C SER A 149 10.01 -3.40 -8.15
N LEU A 150 10.21 -4.39 -7.30
CA LEU A 150 11.41 -5.23 -7.32
C LEU A 150 11.31 -6.40 -8.31
N LYS A 151 10.14 -6.62 -8.92
CA LYS A 151 9.85 -7.73 -9.83
C LYS A 151 9.67 -7.27 -11.28
N THR A 152 9.00 -6.14 -11.48
CA THR A 152 8.63 -5.64 -12.81
C THR A 152 9.28 -4.28 -13.03
N GLU A 153 10.20 -4.18 -14.00
CA GLU A 153 11.11 -3.04 -14.13
C GLU A 153 10.41 -1.70 -14.32
N ASN A 154 9.31 -1.65 -15.06
CA ASN A 154 8.55 -0.45 -15.38
C ASN A 154 7.31 -0.25 -14.49
N ARG A 155 7.17 -1.01 -13.40
CA ARG A 155 6.01 -0.92 -12.51
C ARG A 155 6.31 -0.09 -11.27
N TYR A 156 5.38 0.81 -10.98
CA TYR A 156 5.44 1.71 -9.84
C TYR A 156 4.17 1.59 -9.00
N ILE A 157 4.30 1.92 -7.72
CA ILE A 157 3.18 2.08 -6.79
C ILE A 157 3.15 3.52 -6.29
N VAL A 158 1.95 4.09 -6.26
CA VAL A 158 1.63 5.30 -5.52
C VAL A 158 0.61 4.90 -4.46
N LEU A 159 1.03 4.89 -3.19
CA LEU A 159 0.16 4.59 -2.05
C LEU A 159 -0.04 5.86 -1.24
N THR A 160 -1.29 6.27 -1.05
CA THR A 160 -1.66 7.43 -0.23
C THR A 160 -2.57 7.02 0.91
N TYR A 161 -2.33 7.61 2.08
CA TYR A 161 -2.96 7.29 3.34
C TYR A 161 -3.75 8.51 3.81
N TRP A 162 -5.03 8.29 4.09
CA TRP A 162 -5.99 9.36 4.34
C TRP A 162 -6.67 9.15 5.69
N GLN A 163 -7.07 10.27 6.29
CA GLN A 163 -7.85 10.30 7.52
C GLN A 163 -9.08 9.38 7.40
N ASP A 164 -9.83 9.55 6.30
CA ASP A 164 -11.00 8.75 5.97
C ASP A 164 -11.31 8.83 4.47
N GLU A 165 -12.34 8.08 4.06
CA GLU A 165 -12.81 8.04 2.68
C GLU A 165 -13.38 9.39 2.24
N ILE A 166 -14.01 10.14 3.14
CA ILE A 166 -14.64 11.44 2.84
C ILE A 166 -13.55 12.46 2.44
N ALA A 167 -12.44 12.50 3.17
CA ALA A 167 -11.29 13.34 2.85
C ALA A 167 -10.72 13.03 1.46
N HIS A 168 -10.58 11.75 1.13
CA HIS A 168 -10.14 11.34 -0.21
C HIS A 168 -11.17 11.68 -1.29
N GLU A 169 -12.47 11.54 -1.03
CA GLU A 169 -13.53 11.92 -1.97
C GLU A 169 -13.57 13.43 -2.24
N LEU A 170 -13.31 14.25 -1.23
CA LEU A 170 -13.14 15.69 -1.39
C LEU A 170 -11.94 16.01 -2.29
N TYR A 171 -10.79 15.36 -2.07
CA TYR A 171 -9.64 15.47 -2.98
C TYR A 171 -9.99 15.09 -4.43
N MET A 172 -10.70 13.97 -4.61
CA MET A 172 -11.13 13.50 -5.94
C MET A 172 -12.08 14.46 -6.65
N LYS A 173 -12.90 15.20 -5.90
CA LYS A 173 -13.87 16.16 -6.43
C LYS A 173 -13.25 17.52 -6.72
N GLU A 174 -12.39 18.00 -5.83
CA GLU A 174 -11.98 19.41 -5.81
C GLU A 174 -10.59 19.64 -6.42
N ILE A 175 -9.68 18.68 -6.29
CA ILE A 175 -8.27 18.85 -6.65
C ILE A 175 -7.88 17.94 -7.83
N PHE A 176 -8.25 16.66 -7.75
CA PHE A 176 -7.86 15.65 -8.74
C PHE A 176 -8.17 16.01 -10.21
N PRO A 177 -9.33 16.61 -10.58
CA PRO A 177 -9.64 16.87 -11.99
C PRO A 177 -8.62 17.79 -12.68
N GLU A 178 -8.17 18.83 -11.99
CA GLU A 178 -7.15 19.76 -12.51
C GLU A 178 -5.80 19.06 -12.64
N LEU A 179 -5.39 18.31 -11.60
CA LEU A 179 -4.14 17.56 -11.64
C LEU A 179 -4.13 16.53 -12.78
N TYR A 180 -5.24 15.82 -12.98
CA TYR A 180 -5.37 14.82 -14.03
C TYR A 180 -5.24 15.44 -15.43
N GLN A 181 -5.84 16.62 -15.63
CA GLN A 181 -5.70 17.37 -16.88
C GLN A 181 -4.25 17.82 -17.12
N LEU A 182 -3.59 18.36 -16.09
CA LEU A 182 -2.20 18.82 -16.18
C LEU A 182 -1.21 17.67 -16.39
N ALA A 183 -1.45 16.55 -15.72
CA ALA A 183 -0.56 15.41 -15.71
C ALA A 183 -0.56 14.62 -17.02
N ASN A 184 -1.58 14.73 -17.88
CA ASN A 184 -1.69 14.02 -19.16
C ASN A 184 -1.20 12.56 -19.11
N VAL A 185 -1.75 11.80 -18.15
CA VAL A 185 -1.25 10.49 -17.70
C VAL A 185 -1.01 9.48 -18.84
N ASN A 186 -1.86 9.53 -19.86
CA ASN A 186 -1.80 8.63 -21.01
C ASN A 186 -0.52 8.78 -21.84
N GLU A 187 0.28 9.82 -21.67
CA GLU A 187 1.55 9.99 -22.37
C GLU A 187 2.64 9.06 -21.84
N TYR A 188 2.65 8.79 -20.52
CA TYR A 188 3.72 8.02 -19.86
C TYR A 188 3.25 6.75 -19.16
N VAL A 189 1.97 6.60 -18.84
CA VAL A 189 1.44 5.35 -18.25
C VAL A 189 0.73 4.51 -19.30
N GLU A 190 0.99 3.21 -19.27
CA GLU A 190 0.31 2.23 -20.10
C GLU A 190 -0.94 1.68 -19.39
N ASN A 191 -0.79 1.24 -18.14
CA ASN A 191 -1.90 0.69 -17.35
C ASN A 191 -1.88 1.24 -15.93
N ILE A 192 -3.08 1.47 -15.37
CA ILE A 192 -3.27 1.84 -13.97
C ILE A 192 -4.28 0.90 -13.33
N ASN A 193 -3.90 0.24 -12.24
CA ASN A 193 -4.81 -0.52 -11.39
C ASN A 193 -4.99 0.20 -10.05
N GLY A 194 -6.23 0.58 -9.75
CA GLY A 194 -6.59 1.29 -8.53
C GLY A 194 -7.19 0.38 -7.45
N LYS A 195 -6.75 0.54 -6.20
CA LYS A 195 -7.44 0.04 -4.99
C LYS A 195 -7.92 1.19 -4.10
N ARG A 196 -9.15 1.09 -3.59
CA ARG A 196 -9.72 1.92 -2.52
C ARG A 196 -9.93 1.02 -1.31
N VAL A 197 -9.13 1.18 -0.29
CA VAL A 197 -9.10 0.25 0.84
C VAL A 197 -9.67 0.93 2.08
N ILE A 198 -10.80 0.44 2.55
CA ILE A 198 -11.34 0.79 3.86
C ILE A 198 -10.58 -0.05 4.89
N ARG A 199 -9.81 0.63 5.75
CA ARG A 199 -8.92 -0.03 6.71
C ARG A 199 -9.72 -0.79 7.76
N LYS A 200 -9.25 -2.00 8.07
CA LYS A 200 -9.67 -2.76 9.25
C LYS A 200 -8.64 -2.53 10.36
N GLU A 201 -9.09 -1.99 11.48
CA GLU A 201 -8.21 -1.69 12.61
C GLU A 201 -7.55 -2.96 13.14
N GLU A 202 -8.29 -4.06 13.15
CA GLU A 202 -7.86 -5.36 13.64
C GLU A 202 -6.71 -5.95 12.80
N TRP A 203 -6.56 -5.53 11.54
CA TRP A 203 -5.47 -5.97 10.66
C TRP A 203 -4.19 -5.17 10.86
N SER A 204 -4.25 -4.10 11.65
CA SER A 204 -3.13 -3.20 11.87
C SER A 204 -2.17 -3.75 12.93
N VAL A 205 -0.88 -3.73 12.64
CA VAL A 205 0.17 -4.17 13.57
C VAL A 205 1.22 -3.07 13.64
N ALA A 206 1.38 -2.48 14.81
CA ALA A 206 2.46 -1.53 15.09
C ALA A 206 3.72 -2.30 15.49
N ALA A 207 4.89 -1.85 15.05
CA ALA A 207 6.15 -2.39 15.56
C ALA A 207 6.27 -2.12 17.08
N SER A 208 6.68 -3.13 17.84
CA SER A 208 7.05 -2.94 19.24
C SER A 208 8.30 -2.08 19.31
N LYS A 209 8.30 -1.07 20.19
CA LYS A 209 9.47 -0.22 20.44
C LYS A 209 10.50 -0.94 21.28
#